data_AF-A0A821MB09-F1
#
_entry.id   AF-A0A821MB09-F1
#
_cell.length_a   1.000
_cell.length_b   1.000
_cell.length_c   1.000
_cell.angle_alpha   90.00
_cell.angle_beta   90.00
_cell.angle_gamma   90.00
#
_symmetry.space_group_name_H-M   'P 1'
#
loop_
_entity.id
_entity.type
_entity.pdbx_description
1 polymer ?
#
loop_
_entity_poly.entity_id
_entity_poly.type
_entity_poly.pdbx_seq_one_letter_code
_entity_poly.pdbx_strand_id
1 'polypeptide(L)'
;IKRVLWLQLVLFPYYLFLKLQWHIRWIYKFHINKHELGEDEKIYLICRYLKINREQYESLSEKEQNQIWERKIWIKENFLQWKAEKDDEQKKKLSESGRYKAYRRYVKSGGPGQITFDPD
;
A
#
# COMPACT_ATOMS: atom_id res chain seq x y z
N ILE A 1 -19.00 32.06 -15.39
CA ILE A 1 -17.70 31.35 -15.51
C ILE A 1 -16.55 32.16 -14.87
N LYS A 2 -16.24 33.40 -15.31
CA LYS A 2 -15.10 34.19 -14.78
C LYS A 2 -15.08 34.42 -13.25
N ARG A 3 -16.24 34.60 -12.59
CA ARG A 3 -16.32 34.85 -11.14
C ARG A 3 -16.00 33.62 -10.26
N VAL A 4 -16.22 32.42 -10.78
CA VAL A 4 -15.99 31.16 -10.05
C VAL A 4 -14.49 30.87 -9.94
N LEU A 5 -13.71 31.22 -10.97
CA LEU A 5 -12.26 31.00 -11.00
C LEU A 5 -11.52 31.83 -9.93
N TRP A 6 -11.93 33.08 -9.72
CA TRP A 6 -11.36 33.94 -8.69
C TRP A 6 -11.68 33.45 -7.28
N LEU A 7 -12.91 32.99 -7.05
CA LEU A 7 -13.31 32.41 -5.77
C LEU A 7 -12.50 31.15 -5.48
N GLN A 8 -12.30 30.28 -6.48
CA GLN A 8 -11.49 29.07 -6.35
C GLN A 8 -10.02 29.39 -6.08
N LEU A 9 -9.47 30.45 -6.67
CA LEU A 9 -8.08 30.87 -6.49
C LEU A 9 -7.80 31.43 -5.09
N VAL A 10 -8.80 32.00 -4.42
CA VAL A 10 -8.70 32.49 -3.03
C VAL A 10 -9.01 31.38 -2.01
N LEU A 11 -9.97 30.50 -2.31
CA LEU A 11 -10.31 29.37 -1.42
C LEU A 11 -9.23 28.28 -1.40
N PHE A 12 -8.62 28.00 -2.55
CA PHE A 12 -7.59 26.97 -2.68
C PHE A 12 -6.41 27.13 -1.72
N PRO A 13 -5.76 28.31 -1.58
CA PRO A 13 -4.66 28.48 -0.65
C PRO A 13 -5.12 28.30 0.79
N TYR A 14 -6.33 28.72 1.16
CA TYR A 14 -6.86 28.53 2.52
C TYR A 14 -6.97 27.04 2.89
N TYR A 15 -7.57 26.22 2.02
CA TYR A 15 -7.63 24.78 2.22
C TYR A 15 -6.24 24.12 2.22
N LEU A 16 -5.34 24.62 1.37
CA LEU A 16 -3.95 24.14 1.31
C LEU A 16 -3.22 24.44 2.63
N PHE A 17 -3.37 25.64 3.19
CA PHE A 17 -2.77 26.02 4.47
C PHE A 17 -3.29 25.17 5.62
N LEU A 18 -4.59 24.89 5.70
CA LEU A 18 -5.15 23.99 6.71
C LEU A 18 -4.55 22.58 6.62
N LYS A 19 -4.43 22.04 5.40
CA LYS A 19 -3.79 20.74 5.17
C LYS A 19 -2.31 20.77 5.54
N LEU A 20 -1.58 21.82 5.13
CA LEU A 20 -0.17 22.00 5.45
C LEU A 20 0.05 22.12 6.95
N GLN A 21 -0.77 22.87 7.68
CA GLN A 21 -0.69 22.97 9.14
C GLN A 21 -0.89 21.61 9.81
N TRP A 22 -1.84 20.79 9.34
CA TRP A 22 -2.01 19.43 9.83
C TRP A 22 -0.75 18.58 9.59
N HIS A 23 -0.16 18.66 8.40
CA HIS A 23 1.08 17.96 8.08
C HIS A 23 2.27 18.46 8.91
N ILE A 24 2.45 19.77 9.07
CA ILE A 24 3.53 20.38 9.86
C ILE A 24 3.37 20.00 11.34
N ARG A 25 2.15 20.03 11.88
CA ARG A 25 1.87 19.58 13.26
C ARG A 25 2.21 18.12 13.45
N TRP A 26 1.91 17.27 12.47
CA TRP A 26 2.34 15.87 12.44
C TRP A 26 3.87 15.79 12.45
N ILE A 27 4.55 16.41 11.48
CA ILE A 27 6.02 16.37 11.36
C ILE A 27 6.70 16.89 12.63
N TYR A 28 6.21 17.97 13.23
CA TYR A 28 6.73 18.51 14.49
C TYR A 28 6.56 17.50 15.64
N LYS A 29 5.36 16.91 15.78
CA LYS A 29 5.06 15.93 16.84
C LYS A 29 5.93 14.67 16.71
N PHE A 30 6.12 14.15 15.50
CA PHE A 30 6.86 12.90 15.27
C PHE A 30 8.37 13.08 15.14
N HIS A 31 8.84 14.17 14.55
CA HIS A 31 10.26 14.36 14.23
C HIS A 31 11.03 15.13 15.32
N ILE A 32 10.40 16.14 15.93
CA ILE A 32 11.07 17.01 16.92
C ILE A 32 10.85 16.50 18.34
N ASN A 33 9.65 15.99 18.66
CA ASN A 33 9.30 15.73 20.06
C ASN A 33 9.61 14.31 20.57
N LYS A 34 10.03 13.37 19.70
CA LYS A 34 10.39 11.97 20.04
C LYS A 34 9.50 11.30 21.12
N HIS A 35 8.23 11.67 21.20
CA HIS A 35 7.30 10.99 22.09
C HIS A 35 7.10 9.57 21.54
N GLU A 36 7.04 8.58 22.44
CA GLU A 36 6.67 7.22 22.07
C GLU A 36 5.36 7.27 21.28
N LEU A 37 5.39 6.82 20.02
CA LEU A 37 4.20 6.85 19.17
C LEU A 37 3.03 6.22 19.94
N GLY A 38 1.96 6.99 20.09
CA GLY A 38 0.73 6.50 20.69
C GLY A 38 0.21 5.30 19.88
N GLU A 39 -0.56 4.44 20.52
CA GLU A 39 -1.11 3.24 19.88
C GLU A 39 -1.95 3.60 18.64
N ASP A 40 -2.80 4.63 18.74
CA ASP A 40 -3.58 5.17 17.62
C ASP A 40 -2.71 5.70 16.46
N GLU A 41 -1.56 6.29 16.77
CA GLU A 41 -0.66 6.85 15.76
C GLU A 41 0.07 5.74 15.00
N LYS A 42 0.43 4.66 15.69
CA LYS A 42 0.97 3.45 15.08
C LYS A 42 -0.07 2.80 14.16
N ILE A 43 -1.32 2.67 14.62
CA ILE A 43 -2.42 2.14 13.80
C ILE A 43 -2.63 3.01 12.56
N TYR A 44 -2.58 4.34 12.69
CA TYR A 44 -2.67 5.24 11.53
C TYR A 44 -1.55 4.99 10.50
N LEU A 45 -0.31 4.81 10.95
CA LEU A 45 0.82 4.49 10.07
C LEU A 45 0.67 3.13 9.40
N ILE A 46 0.26 2.11 10.17
CA ILE A 46 -0.03 0.77 9.64
C ILE A 46 -1.09 0.86 8.53
N CYS A 47 -2.23 1.52 8.80
CA CYS A 47 -3.30 1.73 7.84
C CYS A 47 -2.78 2.43 6.58
N ARG A 48 -1.95 3.46 6.75
CA ARG A 48 -1.35 4.21 5.64
C ARG A 48 -0.41 3.37 4.79
N TYR A 49 0.41 2.51 5.39
CA TYR A 49 1.35 1.65 4.66
C TYR A 49 0.65 0.49 3.96
N LEU A 50 -0.32 -0.14 4.64
CA LEU A 50 -1.12 -1.22 4.07
C LEU A 50 -2.17 -0.72 3.07
N LYS A 51 -2.42 0.59 3.01
CA LYS A 51 -3.48 1.23 2.20
C LYS A 51 -4.88 0.70 2.54
N ILE A 52 -5.13 0.48 3.82
CA ILE A 52 -6.42 0.04 4.35
C ILE A 52 -7.01 1.10 5.27
N ASN A 53 -8.33 1.09 5.41
CA ASN A 53 -9.02 1.93 6.38
C ASN A 53 -8.92 1.35 7.80
N ARG A 54 -9.21 2.16 8.81
CA ARG A 54 -9.20 1.72 10.22
C ARG A 54 -10.18 0.56 10.46
N GLU A 55 -11.39 0.64 9.93
CA GLU A 55 -12.39 -0.43 10.01
C GLU A 55 -11.91 -1.75 9.38
N GLN A 56 -11.18 -1.65 8.27
CA GLN A 56 -10.61 -2.82 7.60
C GLN A 56 -9.48 -3.44 8.43
N TYR A 57 -8.69 -2.61 9.10
CA TYR A 57 -7.67 -3.08 10.05
C TYR A 57 -8.31 -3.78 11.27
N GLU A 58 -9.37 -3.21 11.83
CA GLU A 58 -10.10 -3.80 12.96
C GLU A 58 -10.79 -5.11 12.58
N SER A 59 -11.22 -5.26 11.31
CA SER A 59 -11.78 -6.51 10.78
C SER A 59 -10.75 -7.60 10.50
N LEU A 60 -9.44 -7.28 10.56
CA LEU A 60 -8.36 -8.21 10.29
C LEU A 60 -8.27 -9.26 11.40
N SER A 61 -7.84 -10.49 11.08
CA SER A 61 -7.76 -11.53 12.10
C SER A 61 -6.79 -11.14 13.22
N GLU A 62 -7.08 -11.52 14.46
CA GLU A 62 -6.20 -11.25 15.62
C GLU A 62 -4.77 -11.75 15.37
N LYS A 63 -4.60 -12.89 14.68
CA LYS A 63 -3.28 -13.40 14.27
C LYS A 63 -2.53 -12.46 13.34
N GLU A 64 -3.24 -11.86 12.39
CA GLU A 64 -2.67 -10.92 11.44
C GLU A 64 -2.34 -9.60 12.13
N GLN A 65 -3.21 -9.12 13.02
CA GLN A 65 -2.94 -7.94 13.85
C GLN A 65 -1.69 -8.15 14.71
N ASN A 66 -1.57 -9.29 15.39
CA ASN A 66 -0.40 -9.63 16.19
C ASN A 66 0.88 -9.68 15.33
N GLN A 67 0.82 -10.27 14.13
CA GLN A 67 1.98 -10.28 13.22
C GLN A 67 2.41 -8.86 12.81
N ILE A 68 1.45 -7.96 12.57
CA ILE A 68 1.71 -6.55 12.25
C ILE A 68 2.39 -5.86 13.44
N TRP A 69 1.93 -6.13 14.67
CA TRP A 69 2.47 -5.56 15.90
C TRP A 69 3.88 -6.07 16.21
N GLU A 70 4.10 -7.39 16.18
CA GLU A 70 5.38 -8.04 16.44
C GLU A 70 6.49 -7.53 15.50
N ARG A 71 6.16 -7.42 14.21
CA ARG A 71 7.09 -6.94 13.19
C ARG A 71 7.26 -5.43 13.17
N LYS A 72 6.53 -4.70 14.02
CA LYS A 72 6.57 -3.23 14.11
C LYS A 72 6.40 -2.57 12.74
N ILE A 73 5.37 -2.97 12.00
CA ILE A 73 5.16 -2.54 10.59
C ILE A 73 4.98 -1.02 10.46
N TRP A 74 4.67 -0.30 11.54
CA TRP A 74 4.69 1.17 11.55
C TRP A 74 6.08 1.78 11.26
N ILE A 75 7.15 0.99 11.32
CA ILE A 75 8.49 1.37 10.85
C ILE A 75 8.59 1.06 9.35
N LYS A 76 8.94 2.08 8.56
CA LYS A 76 8.96 2.00 7.09
C LYS A 76 9.88 0.89 6.56
N GLU A 77 11.02 0.67 7.20
CA GLU A 77 11.99 -0.37 6.84
C GLU A 77 11.40 -1.77 7.03
N ASN A 78 10.79 -2.02 8.21
CA ASN A 78 10.13 -3.28 8.51
C ASN A 78 8.95 -3.55 7.57
N PHE A 79 8.18 -2.51 7.24
CA PHE A 79 7.12 -2.63 6.24
C PHE A 79 7.65 -3.05 4.87
N LEU A 80 8.76 -2.44 4.41
CA LEU A 80 9.37 -2.78 3.13
C LEU A 80 9.82 -4.24 3.09
N GLN A 81 10.46 -4.70 4.17
CA GLN A 81 10.90 -6.09 4.31
C GLN A 81 9.71 -7.05 4.35
N TRP A 82 8.71 -6.79 5.19
CA TRP A 82 7.49 -7.62 5.27
C TRP A 82 6.75 -7.68 3.94
N LYS A 83 6.68 -6.56 3.21
CA LYS A 83 6.03 -6.51 1.90
C LYS A 83 6.81 -7.35 0.87
N ALA A 84 8.14 -7.26 0.87
CA ALA A 84 8.96 -8.09 0.00
C ALA A 84 8.79 -9.58 0.31
N GLU A 85 8.77 -9.97 1.59
CA GLU A 85 8.50 -11.34 2.03
C GLU A 85 7.12 -11.82 1.58
N LYS A 86 6.08 -10.99 1.70
CA LYS A 86 4.71 -11.32 1.26
C LYS A 86 4.61 -11.47 -0.26
N ASP A 87 5.23 -10.57 -1.01
CA ASP A 87 5.28 -10.65 -2.47
C ASP A 87 6.00 -11.93 -2.91
N ASP A 88 7.07 -12.34 -2.22
CA ASP A 88 7.80 -13.57 -2.52
C ASP A 88 7.03 -14.84 -2.08
N GLU A 89 6.33 -14.82 -0.95
CA GLU A 89 5.39 -15.89 -0.56
C GLU A 89 4.29 -16.06 -1.63
N GLN A 90 3.72 -14.96 -2.11
CA GLN A 90 2.70 -14.98 -3.16
C GLN A 90 3.27 -15.52 -4.49
N LYS A 91 4.46 -15.07 -4.89
CA LYS A 91 5.15 -15.60 -6.08
C LYS A 91 5.44 -17.09 -5.95
N LYS A 92 5.88 -17.57 -4.78
CA LYS A 92 6.13 -19.00 -4.52
C LYS A 92 4.84 -19.81 -4.65
N LYS A 93 3.77 -19.41 -3.96
CA LYS A 93 2.44 -20.06 -4.07
C LYS A 93 1.93 -20.08 -5.51
N LEU A 94 2.10 -18.96 -6.23
CA LEU A 94 1.73 -18.89 -7.64
C LEU A 94 2.60 -19.84 -8.48
N SER A 95 3.91 -19.89 -8.23
CA SER A 95 4.84 -20.79 -8.92
C SER A 95 4.57 -22.27 -8.67
N GLU A 96 4.10 -22.61 -7.47
CA GLU A 96 3.70 -23.95 -7.08
C GLU A 96 2.39 -24.36 -7.75
N SER A 97 1.48 -23.41 -8.00
CA SER A 97 0.21 -23.70 -8.65
C SER A 97 0.41 -24.32 -10.03
N GLY A 98 -0.22 -25.47 -10.27
CA GLY A 98 -0.17 -26.17 -11.55
C GLY A 98 -0.70 -25.32 -12.71
N ARG A 99 -1.69 -24.45 -12.45
CA ARG A 99 -2.28 -23.52 -13.43
C ARG A 99 -1.26 -22.49 -13.92
N TYR A 100 -0.45 -21.91 -13.03
CA TYR A 100 0.60 -20.98 -13.44
C TYR A 100 1.72 -21.67 -14.20
N LYS A 101 2.11 -22.90 -13.81
CA LYS A 101 3.08 -23.71 -14.57
C LYS A 101 2.56 -24.03 -15.98
N ALA A 102 1.30 -24.43 -16.11
CA ALA A 102 0.65 -24.70 -17.39
C ALA A 102 0.55 -23.43 -18.26
N TYR A 103 0.12 -22.31 -17.69
CA TYR A 103 0.07 -21.02 -18.38
C TYR A 103 1.45 -20.58 -18.87
N ARG A 104 2.50 -20.74 -18.04
CA ARG A 104 3.88 -20.41 -18.43
C ARG A 104 4.38 -21.26 -19.61
N ARG A 105 3.98 -22.54 -19.67
CA ARG A 105 4.28 -23.44 -20.79
C ARG A 105 3.53 -23.01 -22.05
N TYR A 106 2.24 -22.71 -21.93
CA TYR A 106 1.40 -22.22 -23.03
C TYR A 106 1.93 -20.92 -23.66
N VAL A 107 2.35 -19.96 -22.84
CA VAL A 107 2.99 -18.73 -23.32
C VAL A 107 4.32 -19.02 -24.03
N LYS A 108 5.15 -19.93 -23.49
CA LYS A 108 6.40 -20.36 -24.15
C LYS A 108 6.16 -21.12 -25.45
N SER A 109 5.08 -21.90 -25.54
CA SER A 109 4.74 -22.69 -26.71
C SER A 109 3.99 -21.90 -27.76
N GLY A 110 3.89 -20.57 -27.65
CA GLY A 110 3.37 -19.71 -28.71
C GLY A 110 2.15 -18.84 -28.37
N GLY A 111 1.47 -19.11 -27.25
CA GLY A 111 0.36 -18.27 -26.77
C GLY A 111 -0.75 -17.98 -27.82
N PRO A 112 -1.64 -17.01 -27.55
CA PRO A 112 -2.60 -16.56 -28.54
C PRO A 112 -1.88 -15.65 -29.56
N GLY A 113 -1.58 -16.18 -30.74
CA GLY A 113 -0.87 -15.47 -31.81
C GLY A 113 0.26 -16.26 -32.47
N GLN A 114 0.48 -17.52 -32.10
CA GLN A 114 1.44 -18.37 -32.81
C GLN A 114 0.96 -18.63 -34.24
N ILE A 115 1.77 -18.26 -35.23
CA ILE A 115 1.60 -18.70 -36.62
C ILE A 115 2.06 -20.17 -36.64
N THR A 116 1.13 -21.12 -36.62
CA THR A 116 1.43 -22.53 -36.90
C THR A 116 1.59 -22.66 -38.41
N PHE A 117 2.77 -23.10 -38.86
CA PHE A 117 2.95 -23.53 -40.24
C PHE A 117 2.49 -24.98 -40.32
N ASP A 118 1.17 -25.18 -40.43
CA ASP A 118 0.62 -26.48 -40.79
C ASP A 118 0.99 -26.74 -42.27
N PRO A 119 1.61 -27.88 -42.61
CA PRO A 119 1.85 -28.22 -44.01
C PRO A 119 0.55 -28.72 -44.66
N ASP A 120 0.17 -28.12 -45.78
CA ASP A 120 -0.93 -28.54 -46.66
C ASP A 120 -0.80 -30.02 -47.10
#